data_AF-A0A9P7WTX0-F1
#
_entry.id   AF-A0A9P7WTX0-F1
#
_cell.length_a   1.000
_cell.length_b   1.000
_cell.length_c   1.000
_cell.angle_alpha   90.00
_cell.angle_beta   90.00
_cell.angle_gamma   90.00
#
_symmetry.space_group_name_H-M   'P 1'
#
loop_
_entity.id
_entity.type
_entity.pdbx_description
1 polymer ?
#
loop_
_entity_poly.entity_id
_entity_poly.type
_entity_poly.pdbx_seq_one_letter_code
_entity_poly.pdbx_strand_id
1 'polypeptide(L)'
;MRMAGATPKTQDVELNHDLPPLVKGVQEGWSSSSQAAAVVSALFATIEVSLLTLIKTSPSTLRNQSADVFRLLLFLTYAALCFNLAATITSLVISDQLGELPFRSRGVKLTEVPTSAHHLLKKYKVAKRGWTWLIVYWYSLLFCGAVCVFGSIGVYIWLHEANSTRIAMTPVLIVCAVSLAIPVVL
;
A
#
# COMPACT_ATOMS: atom_id res chain seq x y z
N MET A 1 -52.42 -8.76 -41.14
CA MET A 1 -51.37 -9.30 -40.24
C MET A 1 -50.50 -8.14 -39.76
N ARG A 2 -50.74 -7.63 -38.56
CA ARG A 2 -49.92 -6.58 -37.93
C ARG A 2 -48.82 -7.28 -37.13
N MET A 3 -47.56 -7.07 -37.50
CA MET A 3 -46.41 -7.48 -36.68
C MET A 3 -46.33 -6.54 -35.49
N ALA A 4 -46.53 -7.09 -34.29
CA ALA A 4 -46.32 -6.39 -33.03
C ALA A 4 -44.81 -6.13 -32.87
N GLY A 5 -44.43 -4.85 -32.92
CA GLY A 5 -43.09 -4.42 -32.57
C GLY A 5 -42.84 -4.70 -31.08
N ALA A 6 -41.83 -5.53 -30.80
CA ALA A 6 -41.30 -5.68 -29.46
C ALA A 6 -40.62 -4.36 -29.07
N THR A 7 -41.25 -3.60 -28.18
CA THR A 7 -40.61 -2.45 -27.54
C THR A 7 -39.47 -2.96 -26.66
N PRO A 8 -38.24 -2.41 -26.78
CA PRO A 8 -37.17 -2.75 -25.86
C PRO A 8 -37.59 -2.29 -24.46
N LYS A 9 -37.61 -3.23 -23.50
CA LYS A 9 -37.78 -2.89 -22.08
C LYS A 9 -36.59 -2.04 -21.66
N THR A 10 -36.77 -0.73 -21.63
CA THR A 10 -35.93 0.16 -20.84
C THR A 10 -36.07 -0.27 -19.39
N GLN A 11 -35.09 -1.03 -18.88
CA GLN A 11 -34.91 -1.13 -17.45
C GLN A 11 -34.66 0.28 -16.96
N ASP A 12 -35.61 0.81 -16.19
CA ASP A 12 -35.40 2.03 -15.42
C ASP A 12 -34.19 1.79 -14.52
N VAL A 13 -33.03 2.25 -14.97
CA VAL A 13 -31.82 2.23 -14.18
C VAL A 13 -32.06 3.25 -13.10
N GLU A 14 -32.49 2.80 -11.91
CA GLU A 14 -32.42 3.61 -10.69
C GLU A 14 -30.98 4.10 -10.55
N LEU A 15 -30.74 5.34 -10.99
CA LEU A 15 -29.42 5.96 -10.96
C LEU A 15 -28.96 6.18 -9.51
N ASN A 16 -29.92 6.27 -8.57
CA ASN A 16 -29.76 6.44 -7.13
C ASN A 16 -29.81 5.10 -6.37
N HIS A 17 -28.94 4.15 -6.74
CA HIS A 17 -28.70 3.02 -5.86
C HIS A 17 -27.63 3.38 -4.83
N ASP A 18 -28.06 3.89 -3.68
CA ASP A 18 -27.16 4.16 -2.55
C ASP A 18 -26.73 2.86 -1.88
N LEU A 19 -25.44 2.75 -1.54
CA LEU A 19 -24.98 1.63 -0.72
C LEU A 19 -25.58 1.74 0.68
N PRO A 20 -25.87 0.60 1.34
CA PRO A 20 -26.24 0.62 2.74
C PRO A 20 -25.17 1.33 3.59
N PRO A 21 -25.56 2.15 4.60
CA PRO A 21 -24.63 3.01 5.34
C PRO A 21 -23.40 2.30 5.90
N LEU A 22 -23.56 1.04 6.33
CA LEU A 22 -22.47 0.22 6.85
C LEU A 22 -21.40 -0.09 5.77
N VAL A 23 -21.82 -0.38 4.54
CA VAL A 23 -20.92 -0.68 3.43
C VAL A 23 -20.20 0.58 2.99
N LYS A 24 -20.92 1.70 2.97
CA LYS A 24 -20.36 3.01 2.66
C LYS A 24 -19.28 3.41 3.66
N GLY A 25 -19.53 3.23 4.97
CA GLY A 25 -18.53 3.51 6.00
C GLY A 25 -17.28 2.60 5.87
N VAL A 26 -17.46 1.32 5.56
CA VAL A 26 -16.33 0.40 5.30
C VAL A 26 -15.56 0.83 4.05
N GLN A 27 -16.26 1.17 2.96
CA GLN A 27 -15.65 1.67 1.72
C GLN A 27 -14.83 2.94 1.96
N GLU A 28 -15.38 3.92 2.67
CA GLU A 28 -14.70 5.17 2.99
C GLU A 28 -13.45 4.92 3.84
N GLY A 29 -13.54 4.04 4.84
CA GLY A 29 -12.39 3.64 5.65
C GLY A 29 -11.28 2.99 4.83
N TRP A 30 -11.60 2.05 3.94
CA TRP A 30 -10.62 1.43 3.06
C TRP A 30 -10.06 2.41 2.03
N SER A 31 -10.89 3.30 1.48
CA SER A 31 -10.46 4.33 0.53
C SER A 31 -9.46 5.27 1.19
N SER A 32 -9.81 5.81 2.36
CA SER A 32 -8.93 6.67 3.16
C SER A 32 -7.60 5.98 3.49
N SER A 33 -7.66 4.72 3.94
CA SER A 33 -6.46 3.93 4.24
C SER A 33 -5.58 3.71 3.02
N SER A 34 -6.17 3.37 1.87
CA SER A 34 -5.42 3.16 0.63
C SER A 34 -4.76 4.44 0.13
N GLN A 35 -5.46 5.59 0.22
CA GLN A 35 -4.90 6.88 -0.17
C GLN A 35 -3.74 7.30 0.75
N ALA A 36 -3.89 7.13 2.06
CA ALA A 36 -2.83 7.41 3.01
C ALA A 36 -1.59 6.54 2.73
N ALA A 37 -1.78 5.23 2.48
CA ALA A 37 -0.69 4.34 2.14
C ALA A 37 0.01 4.72 0.83
N ALA A 38 -0.74 5.15 -0.19
CA ALA A 38 -0.19 5.65 -1.45
C ALA A 38 0.74 6.84 -1.22
N VAL A 39 0.29 7.81 -0.42
CA VAL A 39 1.07 9.01 -0.08
C VAL A 39 2.33 8.64 0.69
N VAL A 40 2.23 7.83 1.74
CA VAL A 40 3.40 7.43 2.55
C VAL A 40 4.41 6.65 1.72
N SER A 41 3.95 5.70 0.88
CA SER A 41 4.84 4.93 0.01
C SER A 41 5.55 5.84 -1.02
N ALA A 42 4.84 6.81 -1.59
CA ALA A 42 5.46 7.80 -2.49
C ALA A 42 6.52 8.67 -1.78
N LEU A 43 6.27 9.06 -0.53
CA LEU A 43 7.24 9.79 0.28
C LEU A 43 8.49 8.94 0.56
N PHE A 44 8.31 7.68 0.93
CA PHE A 44 9.41 6.73 1.11
C PHE A 44 10.22 6.54 -0.17
N ALA A 45 9.58 6.38 -1.33
CA ALA A 45 10.29 6.32 -2.59
C ALA A 45 11.10 7.60 -2.88
N THR A 46 10.57 8.78 -2.53
CA THR A 46 11.26 10.07 -2.70
C THR A 46 12.49 10.18 -1.79
N ILE A 47 12.38 9.72 -0.54
CA ILE A 47 13.50 9.64 0.40
C ILE A 47 14.59 8.73 -0.16
N GLU A 48 14.24 7.58 -0.71
CA GLU A 48 15.21 6.64 -1.31
C GLU A 48 15.90 7.20 -2.56
N VAL A 49 15.21 8.00 -3.40
CA VAL A 49 15.87 8.70 -4.52
C VAL A 49 16.93 9.67 -3.99
N SER A 50 16.61 10.40 -2.92
CA SER A 50 17.52 11.34 -2.28
C SER A 50 18.73 10.60 -1.70
N LEU A 51 18.48 9.51 -0.98
CA LEU A 51 19.51 8.65 -0.39
C LEU A 51 20.40 8.03 -1.46
N LEU A 52 19.84 7.52 -2.55
CA LEU A 52 20.59 6.96 -3.68
C LEU A 52 21.53 8.00 -4.30
N THR A 53 21.09 9.25 -4.36
CA THR A 53 21.92 10.35 -4.86
C THR A 53 23.12 10.57 -3.94
N LEU A 54 22.91 10.61 -2.62
CA LEU A 54 23.98 10.74 -1.62
C LEU A 54 24.97 9.57 -1.64
N ILE A 55 24.46 8.34 -1.79
CA ILE A 55 25.29 7.14 -1.91
C ILE A 55 26.20 7.23 -3.15
N LYS A 56 25.66 7.71 -4.28
CA LYS A 56 26.41 7.80 -5.55
C LYS A 56 27.43 8.94 -5.58
N THR A 57 27.21 10.02 -4.82
CA THR A 57 28.15 11.14 -4.71
C THR A 57 29.22 10.92 -3.64
N SER A 58 29.17 9.81 -2.92
CA SER A 58 30.09 9.50 -1.83
C SER A 58 31.52 9.19 -2.31
N PRO A 59 32.57 9.53 -1.52
CA PRO A 59 33.96 9.29 -1.90
C PRO A 59 34.26 7.81 -2.16
N SER A 60 35.05 7.54 -3.20
CA SER A 60 35.43 6.17 -3.60
C SER A 60 36.24 5.41 -2.54
N THR A 61 36.94 6.12 -1.65
CA THR A 61 37.72 5.56 -0.54
C THR A 61 36.83 4.87 0.51
N LEU A 62 35.74 5.52 0.93
CA LEU A 62 34.74 4.95 1.84
C LEU A 62 34.07 3.72 1.22
N ARG A 63 33.76 3.79 -0.08
CA ARG A 63 33.17 2.68 -0.82
C ARG A 63 34.06 1.45 -0.88
N ASN A 64 35.37 1.63 -1.00
CA ASN A 64 36.32 0.53 -1.12
C ASN A 64 36.67 -0.12 0.22
N GLN A 65 36.61 0.62 1.34
CA GLN A 65 36.85 0.07 2.68
C GLN A 65 35.75 -0.89 3.16
N SER A 66 34.50 -0.63 2.78
CA SER A 66 33.33 -1.41 3.21
C SER A 66 32.48 -1.83 2.01
N ALA A 67 33.11 -2.45 1.01
CA ALA A 67 32.49 -2.74 -0.29
C ALA A 67 31.20 -3.59 -0.17
N ASP A 68 31.17 -4.58 0.71
CA ASP A 68 30.01 -5.45 0.89
C ASP A 68 28.84 -4.73 1.57
N VAL A 69 29.13 -3.91 2.58
CA VAL A 69 28.11 -3.10 3.27
C VAL A 69 27.53 -2.05 2.33
N PHE A 70 28.37 -1.47 1.47
CA PHE A 70 27.92 -0.53 0.44
C PHE A 70 27.05 -1.18 -0.63
N ARG A 71 27.37 -2.41 -1.05
CA ARG A 71 26.51 -3.20 -1.96
C ARG A 71 25.16 -3.53 -1.32
N LEU A 72 25.15 -3.90 -0.05
CA LEU A 72 23.93 -4.13 0.72
C LEU A 72 23.08 -2.85 0.80
N LEU A 73 23.71 -1.70 1.09
CA LEU A 73 23.04 -0.40 1.13
C LEU A 73 22.38 -0.07 -0.21
N LEU A 74 23.11 -0.22 -1.33
CA LEU A 74 22.56 -0.01 -2.66
C LEU A 74 21.39 -0.95 -2.96
N PHE A 75 21.52 -2.23 -2.62
CA PHE A 75 20.46 -3.20 -2.81
C PHE A 75 19.20 -2.82 -2.02
N LEU A 76 19.34 -2.47 -0.74
CA LEU A 76 18.24 -2.05 0.12
C LEU A 76 17.56 -0.79 -0.43
N THR A 77 18.31 0.21 -0.87
CA THR A 77 17.76 1.44 -1.44
C THR A 77 16.99 1.18 -2.74
N TYR A 78 17.52 0.36 -3.65
CA TYR A 78 16.81 0.00 -4.88
C TYR A 78 15.56 -0.85 -4.59
N ALA A 79 15.65 -1.82 -3.68
CA ALA A 79 14.51 -2.64 -3.28
C ALA A 79 13.41 -1.78 -2.62
N ALA A 80 13.80 -0.90 -1.69
CA ALA A 80 12.91 0.07 -1.05
C ALA A 80 12.18 0.93 -2.08
N LEU A 81 12.89 1.49 -3.05
CA LEU A 81 12.30 2.28 -4.12
C LEU A 81 11.27 1.48 -4.93
N CYS A 82 11.63 0.28 -5.38
CA CYS A 82 10.75 -0.57 -6.18
C CYS A 82 9.50 -0.99 -5.39
N PHE A 83 9.65 -1.46 -4.15
CA PHE A 83 8.52 -1.89 -3.32
C PHE A 83 7.58 -0.74 -2.99
N ASN A 84 8.11 0.43 -2.65
CA ASN A 84 7.28 1.60 -2.34
C ASN A 84 6.56 2.14 -3.58
N LEU A 85 7.20 2.19 -4.75
CA LEU A 85 6.51 2.56 -5.99
C LEU A 85 5.40 1.57 -6.35
N ALA A 86 5.68 0.26 -6.22
CA ALA A 86 4.68 -0.78 -6.45
C ALA A 86 3.52 -0.69 -5.43
N ALA A 87 3.81 -0.36 -4.16
CA ALA A 87 2.80 -0.15 -3.13
C ALA A 87 1.92 1.06 -3.45
N THR A 88 2.49 2.16 -3.95
CA THR A 88 1.73 3.33 -4.42
C THR A 88 0.77 2.95 -5.54
N ILE A 89 1.26 2.29 -6.59
CA ILE A 89 0.43 1.86 -7.73
C ILE A 89 -0.67 0.91 -7.26
N THR A 90 -0.33 -0.07 -6.42
CA THR A 90 -1.30 -1.04 -5.89
C THR A 90 -2.36 -0.36 -5.01
N SER A 91 -1.98 0.67 -4.25
CA SER A 91 -2.92 1.47 -3.46
C SER A 91 -3.93 2.19 -4.35
N LEU A 92 -3.49 2.78 -5.47
CA LEU A 92 -4.37 3.40 -6.46
C LEU A 92 -5.32 2.38 -7.10
N VAL A 93 -4.83 1.19 -7.45
CA VAL A 93 -5.67 0.10 -7.98
C VAL A 93 -6.73 -0.31 -6.96
N ILE A 94 -6.40 -0.38 -5.68
CA ILE A 94 -7.37 -0.65 -4.60
C ILE A 94 -8.40 0.48 -4.53
N SER A 95 -7.97 1.75 -4.56
CA SER A 95 -8.89 2.89 -4.58
C SER A 95 -9.86 2.84 -5.76
N ASP A 96 -9.39 2.50 -6.96
CA ASP A 96 -10.24 2.36 -8.15
C ASP A 96 -11.27 1.24 -7.99
N GLN A 97 -10.86 0.08 -7.48
CA GLN A 97 -11.78 -1.04 -7.22
C GLN A 97 -12.82 -0.69 -6.14
N LEU A 98 -12.45 0.13 -5.15
CA LEU A 98 -13.37 0.65 -4.15
C LEU A 98 -14.30 1.72 -4.75
N GLY A 99 -13.84 2.51 -5.72
CA GLY A 99 -14.68 3.48 -6.45
C GLY A 99 -15.79 2.83 -7.25
N GLU A 100 -15.57 1.62 -7.79
CA GLU A 100 -16.57 0.86 -8.54
C GLU A 100 -17.65 0.18 -7.68
N LEU A 101 -17.54 0.24 -6.34
CA LEU A 101 -18.44 -0.42 -5.41
C LEU A 101 -19.92 -0.11 -5.60
N PRO A 102 -20.36 1.17 -5.71
CA PRO A 102 -21.77 1.52 -5.88
C PRO A 102 -22.39 0.92 -7.15
N PHE A 103 -21.58 0.78 -8.19
CA PHE A 103 -22.02 0.23 -9.46
C PHE A 103 -22.17 -1.29 -9.40
N ARG A 104 -21.23 -1.98 -8.72
CA ARG A 104 -21.20 -3.44 -8.61
C ARG A 104 -22.15 -4.01 -7.57
N SER A 105 -22.53 -3.22 -6.56
CA SER A 105 -23.47 -3.64 -5.51
C SER A 105 -24.94 -3.64 -5.94
N ARG A 106 -25.25 -3.15 -7.15
CA ARG A 106 -26.61 -3.09 -7.69
C ARG A 106 -27.29 -4.45 -7.65
N GLY A 107 -28.41 -4.53 -6.93
CA GLY A 107 -29.23 -5.74 -6.82
C GLY A 107 -28.71 -6.79 -5.83
N VAL A 108 -27.67 -6.49 -5.04
CA VAL A 108 -27.22 -7.36 -3.93
C VAL A 108 -28.01 -7.03 -2.67
N LYS A 109 -28.79 -7.99 -2.17
CA LYS A 109 -29.48 -7.88 -0.87
C LYS A 109 -28.65 -8.56 0.21
N LEU A 110 -28.37 -7.86 1.32
CA LEU A 110 -27.79 -8.49 2.50
C LEU A 110 -28.88 -9.08 3.38
N THR A 111 -28.86 -10.39 3.52
CA THR A 111 -29.73 -11.11 4.48
C THR A 111 -29.09 -11.19 5.86
N GLU A 112 -27.78 -11.00 5.97
CA GLU A 112 -27.00 -11.10 7.21
C GLU A 112 -25.86 -10.08 7.22
N VAL A 113 -25.62 -9.47 8.38
CA VAL A 113 -24.48 -8.57 8.62
C VAL A 113 -23.25 -9.42 8.98
N PRO A 114 -22.21 -9.48 8.13
CA PRO A 114 -21.01 -10.25 8.43
C PRO A 114 -20.16 -9.57 9.53
N THR A 115 -19.47 -10.39 10.31
CA THR A 115 -18.68 -10.02 11.50
C THR A 115 -17.39 -9.23 11.22
N SER A 116 -16.95 -9.14 9.96
CA SER A 116 -15.72 -8.44 9.57
C SER A 116 -15.94 -7.60 8.32
N ALA A 117 -15.39 -6.39 8.33
CA ALA A 117 -15.37 -5.47 7.19
C ALA A 117 -14.79 -6.14 5.92
N HIS A 118 -13.78 -7.00 6.08
CA HIS A 118 -13.18 -7.73 4.97
C HIS A 118 -14.14 -8.79 4.39
N HIS A 119 -14.90 -9.47 5.26
CA HIS A 119 -15.96 -10.41 4.84
C HIS A 119 -17.17 -9.69 4.24
N LEU A 120 -17.46 -8.48 4.70
CA LEU A 120 -18.51 -7.62 4.17
C LEU A 120 -18.21 -7.21 2.72
N LEU A 121 -16.99 -6.72 2.46
CA LEU A 121 -16.52 -6.43 1.10
C LEU A 121 -16.48 -7.70 0.23
N LYS A 122 -16.15 -8.87 0.80
CA LYS A 122 -16.19 -10.13 0.04
C LYS A 122 -17.60 -10.53 -0.38
N LYS A 123 -18.61 -10.33 0.48
CA LYS A 123 -20.03 -10.61 0.18
C LYS A 123 -20.64 -9.64 -0.86
N TYR A 124 -20.17 -8.39 -0.92
CA TYR A 124 -20.67 -7.37 -1.88
C TYR A 124 -20.15 -7.50 -3.32
N LYS A 125 -19.63 -8.67 -3.73
CA LYS A 125 -19.05 -8.93 -5.07
C LYS A 125 -17.87 -8.03 -5.45
N VAL A 126 -17.32 -7.30 -4.48
CA VAL A 126 -16.09 -6.51 -4.58
C VAL A 126 -14.90 -7.43 -4.76
N ALA A 127 -14.93 -8.54 -4.01
CA ALA A 127 -13.91 -9.56 -4.07
C ALA A 127 -14.12 -10.49 -5.27
N LYS A 128 -13.59 -10.11 -6.43
CA LYS A 128 -13.19 -11.10 -7.44
C LYS A 128 -12.23 -12.12 -6.78
N ARG A 129 -12.01 -13.26 -7.43
CA ARG A 129 -11.11 -14.36 -6.97
C ARG A 129 -9.68 -13.90 -6.61
N GLY A 130 -9.28 -12.67 -6.97
CA GLY A 130 -7.98 -12.06 -6.65
C GLY A 130 -7.96 -10.99 -5.56
N TRP A 131 -9.08 -10.58 -4.94
CA TRP A 131 -9.05 -9.46 -3.97
C TRP A 131 -8.23 -9.77 -2.71
N THR A 132 -8.39 -10.96 -2.13
CA THR A 132 -7.57 -11.38 -0.99
C THR A 132 -6.09 -11.41 -1.35
N TRP A 133 -5.76 -11.90 -2.55
CA TRP A 133 -4.39 -11.88 -3.05
C TRP A 133 -3.85 -10.47 -3.25
N LEU A 134 -4.64 -9.56 -3.80
CA LEU A 134 -4.28 -8.16 -3.99
C LEU A 134 -3.98 -7.48 -2.65
N ILE A 135 -4.83 -7.71 -1.64
CA ILE A 135 -4.67 -7.10 -0.31
C ILE A 135 -3.43 -7.67 0.39
N VAL A 136 -3.21 -8.99 0.35
CA VAL A 136 -2.00 -9.62 0.92
C VAL A 136 -0.74 -9.11 0.22
N TYR A 137 -0.77 -9.04 -1.11
CA TYR A 137 0.34 -8.50 -1.90
C TYR A 137 0.62 -7.04 -1.55
N TRP A 138 -0.42 -6.21 -1.43
CA TRP A 138 -0.32 -4.81 -1.05
C TRP A 138 0.31 -4.62 0.34
N TYR A 139 -0.17 -5.36 1.35
CA TYR A 139 0.43 -5.31 2.69
C TYR A 139 1.87 -5.82 2.69
N SER A 140 2.17 -6.84 1.91
CA SER A 140 3.54 -7.37 1.78
C SER A 140 4.48 -6.35 1.17
N LEU A 141 4.05 -5.61 0.14
CA LEU A 141 4.83 -4.53 -0.47
C LEU A 141 5.07 -3.37 0.51
N LEU A 142 4.04 -2.95 1.25
CA LEU A 142 4.17 -1.91 2.27
C LEU A 142 5.17 -2.31 3.36
N PHE A 143 5.05 -3.52 3.87
CA PHE A 143 5.92 -4.03 4.93
C PHE A 143 7.37 -4.18 4.44
N CYS A 144 7.58 -4.88 3.32
CA CYS A 144 8.92 -5.05 2.74
C CYS A 144 9.54 -3.70 2.37
N GLY A 145 8.76 -2.78 1.79
CA GLY A 145 9.19 -1.42 1.47
C GLY A 145 9.64 -0.66 2.70
N ALA A 146 8.85 -0.66 3.78
CA ALA A 146 9.20 0.02 5.02
C ALA A 146 10.47 -0.57 5.67
N VAL A 147 10.59 -1.91 5.75
CA VAL A 147 11.80 -2.58 6.28
C VAL A 147 13.03 -2.19 5.48
N CYS A 148 12.93 -2.15 4.14
CA CYS A 148 14.05 -1.74 3.29
C CYS A 148 14.44 -0.28 3.51
N VAL A 149 13.46 0.63 3.70
CA VAL A 149 13.72 2.06 3.96
C VAL A 149 14.44 2.29 5.29
N PHE A 150 13.96 1.69 6.37
CA PHE A 150 14.64 1.85 7.65
C PHE A 150 16.00 1.14 7.66
N GLY A 151 16.12 0.01 6.94
CA GLY A 151 17.38 -0.69 6.73
C GLY A 151 18.41 0.16 5.98
N SER A 152 18.01 0.78 4.86
CA SER A 152 18.90 1.63 4.05
C SER A 152 19.37 2.86 4.85
N ILE A 153 18.46 3.56 5.54
CA ILE A 153 18.77 4.70 6.40
C ILE A 153 19.72 4.28 7.54
N GLY A 154 19.44 3.16 8.20
CA GLY A 154 20.29 2.64 9.27
C GLY A 154 21.70 2.36 8.78
N VAL A 155 21.85 1.59 7.69
CA VAL A 155 23.16 1.28 7.12
C VAL A 155 23.89 2.54 6.65
N TYR A 156 23.18 3.51 6.06
CA TYR A 156 23.77 4.79 5.66
C TYR A 156 24.36 5.56 6.84
N ILE A 157 23.60 5.73 7.94
CA ILE A 157 24.07 6.39 9.16
C ILE A 157 25.31 5.67 9.71
N TRP A 158 25.30 4.34 9.72
CA TRP A 158 26.43 3.54 10.20
C TRP A 158 27.68 3.66 9.34
N LEU A 159 27.57 3.95 8.05
CA LEU A 159 28.71 4.11 7.16
C LEU A 159 29.25 5.55 7.14
N HIS A 160 28.36 6.55 7.11
CA HIS A 160 28.74 7.93 6.82
C HIS A 160 28.86 8.84 8.04
N GLU A 161 28.10 8.58 9.10
CA GLU A 161 28.02 9.53 10.22
C GLU A 161 29.08 9.28 11.30
N ALA A 162 29.36 10.31 12.09
CA ALA A 162 30.23 10.22 13.25
C ALA A 162 29.62 9.32 14.36
N ASN A 163 30.47 8.76 15.22
CA ASN A 163 30.05 7.84 16.29
C ASN A 163 28.95 8.43 17.19
N SER A 164 29.00 9.73 17.48
CA SER A 164 27.98 10.41 18.29
C SER A 164 26.59 10.33 17.65
N THR A 165 26.48 10.55 16.34
CA THR A 165 25.22 10.47 15.59
C THR A 165 24.70 9.03 15.53
N ARG A 166 25.59 8.04 15.36
CA ARG A 166 25.21 6.61 15.32
C ARG A 166 24.54 6.18 16.62
N ILE A 167 25.15 6.51 17.76
CA ILE A 167 24.62 6.16 19.09
C ILE A 167 23.26 6.83 19.31
N ALA A 168 23.12 8.11 18.96
CA ALA A 168 21.88 8.85 19.12
C ALA A 168 20.73 8.32 18.24
N MET A 169 21.02 7.87 17.01
CA MET A 169 20.01 7.39 16.06
C MET A 169 19.61 5.92 16.26
N THR A 170 20.43 5.12 16.94
CA THR A 170 20.13 3.70 17.22
C THR A 170 18.79 3.49 17.96
N PRO A 171 18.46 4.19 19.07
CA PRO A 171 17.17 4.01 19.74
C PRO A 171 15.98 4.43 18.86
N VAL A 172 16.16 5.45 18.00
CA VAL A 172 15.10 5.90 17.08
C VAL A 172 14.79 4.80 16.06
N LEU A 173 15.82 4.19 15.47
CA LEU A 173 15.65 3.07 14.54
C LEU A 173 14.98 1.86 15.20
N ILE A 174 15.30 1.59 16.48
CA ILE A 174 14.66 0.53 17.26
C ILE A 174 13.16 0.83 17.43
N VAL A 175 12.78 2.05 17.79
CA VAL A 175 11.36 2.44 17.92
C VAL A 175 10.63 2.28 16.59
N CYS A 176 11.25 2.69 15.47
CA CYS A 176 10.68 2.49 14.13
C CYS A 176 10.51 1.00 13.80
N ALA A 177 11.50 0.16 14.09
CA ALA A 177 11.43 -1.28 13.86
C ALA A 177 10.34 -1.95 14.71
N VAL A 178 10.21 -1.55 15.98
CA VAL A 178 9.15 -2.04 16.88
C VAL A 178 7.78 -1.64 16.34
N SER A 179 7.62 -0.39 15.89
CA SER A 179 6.35 0.11 15.35
C SER A 179 5.89 -0.66 14.11
N LEU A 180 6.83 -1.13 13.28
CA LEU A 180 6.55 -1.99 12.13
C LEU A 180 6.17 -3.43 12.52
N ALA A 181 6.63 -3.92 13.67
CA ALA A 181 6.35 -5.27 14.15
C ALA A 181 4.99 -5.40 14.85
N ILE A 182 4.45 -4.32 15.43
CA ILE A 182 3.15 -4.32 16.13
C ILE A 182 2.01 -4.94 15.30
N PRO A 183 1.78 -4.54 14.03
CA PRO A 183 0.68 -5.12 13.23
C PRO A 183 0.90 -6.58 12.80
N VAL A 184 2.10 -7.15 13.01
CA VAL A 184 2.39 -8.56 12.71
C VAL A 184 2.15 -9.46 13.92
N VAL A 185 2.19 -8.91 15.14
CA VAL A 185 2.09 -9.65 16.40
C VAL A 185 0.66 -9.66 16.98
N LEU A 186 -0.17 -8.68 16.61
CA LEU A 186 -1.60 -8.61 16.96
C LEU A 186 -2.48 -9.35 15.94
#